data_AF-A0A8S1C0M0-F1
#
_entry.id   AF-A0A8S1C0M0-F1
#
_cell.length_a   1.000
_cell.length_b   1.000
_cell.length_c   1.000
_cell.angle_alpha   90.00
_cell.angle_beta   90.00
_cell.angle_gamma   90.00
#
_symmetry.space_group_name_H-M   'P 1'
#
loop_
_entity.id
_entity.type
_entity.pdbx_description
1 polymer ?
#
loop_
_entity_poly.entity_id
_entity_poly.type
_entity_poly.pdbx_seq_one_letter_code
_entity_poly.pdbx_strand_id
1 'polypeptide(L)'
;MGYREKNMLIASCLLLFCFLLVVIAFSTPCWLENDGELPDATFQRIGLWQVCFKNFEEPHHWYDTKFTGCWWVFEEEYYIIHDFLLPAFFVTTQTFFTFCLVALLICLLFLVRYVCIDDDDPNMATLLFIVSGFSGFSAFCGTISVVIFGAYGDSRYWMPHWEHNYIGWSYALAVISILLMWIATAQIFAEARVHRAKNRRERQRRAAYGLGEVISKSGETGENLPGTSGEVSTKFNRKKRQSEARFSQTGAPNRQRWWLKSEASRVTAPWHWIVSDYRITGARLERFGLWAHCFRSLPDPTDEYQRRFFVGCRWIYDPFTTGYDKIRGFLLPPFIIATQFFYTVAFILTLIAFGLCLLYSLCCGPDQSRYVQLVRAIGLVLLSAGLCAAIAVVVFASLANRQGWMPGHRNNFFGWSFALAVAGVFASIVAGTLFIIETHIQQRKARDMKDSQARFSIEETKA
;
A
#
# COMPACT_ATOMS: atom_id res chain seq x y z
N MET A 1 -20.63 -28.52 0.84
CA MET A 1 -20.35 -27.17 1.36
C MET A 1 -21.18 -26.95 2.62
N GLY A 2 -20.57 -27.01 3.79
CA GLY A 2 -21.27 -26.85 5.07
C GLY A 2 -21.84 -25.44 5.25
N TYR A 3 -22.89 -25.29 6.07
CA TYR A 3 -23.45 -23.97 6.44
C TYR A 3 -22.39 -22.98 6.96
N ARG A 4 -21.34 -23.51 7.61
CA ARG A 4 -20.22 -22.75 8.18
C ARG A 4 -19.27 -22.18 7.12
N GLU A 5 -19.01 -22.92 6.04
CA GLU A 5 -18.22 -22.45 4.89
C GLU A 5 -18.92 -21.30 4.15
N LYS A 6 -20.26 -21.32 4.08
CA LYS A 6 -21.05 -20.28 3.42
C LYS A 6 -20.95 -18.93 4.15
N ASN A 7 -20.95 -18.93 5.48
CA ASN A 7 -20.84 -17.70 6.28
C ASN A 7 -19.50 -17.00 6.08
N MET A 8 -18.41 -17.77 6.02
CA MET A 8 -17.08 -17.21 5.77
C MET A 8 -16.90 -16.69 4.35
N LEU A 9 -17.49 -17.37 3.36
CA LEU A 9 -17.51 -16.88 1.99
C LEU A 9 -18.24 -15.54 1.90
N ILE A 10 -19.41 -15.42 2.52
CA ILE A 10 -20.19 -14.17 2.57
C ILE A 10 -19.38 -13.06 3.24
N ALA A 11 -18.76 -13.33 4.40
CA ALA A 11 -17.95 -12.33 5.11
C ALA A 11 -16.73 -11.89 4.29
N SER A 12 -16.09 -12.81 3.56
CA SER A 12 -14.96 -12.52 2.68
C SER A 12 -15.37 -11.64 1.50
N CYS A 13 -16.48 -11.97 0.83
CA CYS A 13 -17.04 -11.16 -0.25
C CYS A 13 -17.44 -9.77 0.25
N LEU A 14 -18.01 -9.68 1.46
CA LEU A 14 -18.41 -8.41 2.06
C LEU A 14 -17.18 -7.53 2.35
N LEU A 15 -16.09 -8.09 2.89
CA LEU A 15 -14.83 -7.35 3.08
C LEU A 15 -14.23 -6.86 1.76
N LEU A 16 -14.25 -7.68 0.71
CA LEU A 16 -13.77 -7.28 -0.61
C LEU A 16 -14.61 -6.12 -1.18
N PHE A 17 -15.93 -6.18 -1.02
CA PHE A 17 -16.82 -5.09 -1.42
C PHE A 17 -16.54 -3.81 -0.61
N CYS A 18 -16.36 -3.91 0.71
CA CYS A 18 -15.98 -2.78 1.55
C CYS A 18 -14.66 -2.16 1.10
N PHE A 19 -13.67 -2.97 0.74
CA PHE A 19 -12.39 -2.50 0.22
C PHE A 19 -12.56 -1.66 -1.04
N LEU A 20 -13.37 -2.10 -2.00
CA LEU A 20 -13.65 -1.33 -3.21
C LEU A 20 -14.28 0.03 -2.88
N LEU A 21 -15.27 0.06 -1.98
CA LEU A 21 -15.90 1.30 -1.55
C LEU A 21 -14.90 2.24 -0.83
N VAL A 22 -14.04 1.71 0.04
CA VAL A 22 -12.99 2.49 0.72
C VAL A 22 -12.00 3.06 -0.29
N VAL A 23 -11.58 2.30 -1.30
CA VAL A 23 -10.66 2.78 -2.34
C VAL A 23 -11.29 3.89 -3.19
N ILE A 24 -12.55 3.73 -3.57
CA ILE A 24 -13.30 4.77 -4.29
C ILE A 24 -13.39 6.03 -3.42
N ALA A 25 -13.85 5.90 -2.18
CA ALA A 25 -13.93 7.02 -1.26
C ALA A 25 -12.56 7.68 -1.02
N PHE A 26 -11.49 6.90 -0.91
CA PHE A 26 -10.14 7.41 -0.68
C PHE A 26 -9.61 8.23 -1.85
N SER A 27 -9.91 7.82 -3.09
CA SER A 27 -9.29 8.36 -4.29
C SER A 27 -10.12 9.45 -5.01
N THR A 28 -11.42 9.52 -4.76
CA THR A 28 -12.33 10.45 -5.46
C THR A 28 -12.43 11.83 -4.77
N PRO A 29 -12.45 12.94 -5.54
CA PRO A 29 -12.57 14.31 -5.01
C PRO A 29 -14.00 14.74 -4.62
N CYS A 30 -14.80 13.85 -4.02
CA CYS A 30 -16.25 14.07 -3.78
C CYS A 30 -16.67 13.78 -2.32
N TRP A 31 -15.89 14.27 -1.35
CA TRP A 31 -16.27 14.22 0.08
C TRP A 31 -17.15 15.41 0.46
N LEU A 32 -16.89 16.59 -0.11
CA LEU A 32 -17.73 17.77 -0.03
C LEU A 32 -17.78 18.41 -1.42
N GLU A 33 -18.97 18.78 -1.88
CA GLU A 33 -19.21 19.30 -3.22
C GLU A 33 -20.09 20.56 -3.13
N ASN A 34 -19.92 21.48 -4.07
CA ASN A 34 -20.83 22.60 -4.26
C ASN A 34 -22.06 22.14 -5.06
N ASP A 35 -23.24 22.65 -4.73
CA ASP A 35 -24.52 22.35 -5.39
C ASP A 35 -24.63 22.87 -6.83
N GLY A 36 -23.79 23.84 -7.21
CA GLY A 36 -23.82 24.47 -8.52
C GLY A 36 -24.92 25.52 -8.68
N GLU A 37 -25.64 25.88 -7.61
CA GLU A 37 -26.67 26.93 -7.63
C GLU A 37 -26.02 28.32 -7.67
N LEU A 38 -24.81 28.48 -7.12
CA LEU A 38 -24.05 29.73 -7.24
C LEU A 38 -23.34 29.85 -8.60
N PRO A 39 -23.62 30.87 -9.42
CA PRO A 39 -22.99 31.02 -10.74
C PRO A 39 -21.45 31.21 -10.67
N ASP A 40 -20.96 31.87 -9.61
CA ASP A 40 -19.55 32.16 -9.38
C ASP A 40 -19.00 31.47 -8.10
N ALA A 41 -19.39 30.22 -7.87
CA ALA A 41 -18.80 29.41 -6.79
C ALA A 41 -17.29 29.24 -6.97
N THR A 42 -16.51 29.79 -6.03
CA THR A 42 -15.04 29.67 -6.03
C THR A 42 -14.58 28.26 -5.65
N PHE A 43 -15.26 27.63 -4.68
CA PHE A 43 -15.08 26.23 -4.32
C PHE A 43 -15.99 25.33 -5.16
N GLN A 44 -15.46 24.21 -5.65
CA GLN A 44 -16.21 23.27 -6.49
C GLN A 44 -16.40 21.92 -5.81
N ARG A 45 -15.29 21.28 -5.40
CA ARG A 45 -15.33 19.98 -4.72
C ARG A 45 -13.99 19.67 -4.04
N ILE A 46 -14.02 18.85 -3.01
CA ILE A 46 -12.84 18.32 -2.33
C ILE A 46 -13.05 16.86 -1.98
N GLY A 47 -12.00 16.06 -2.17
CA GLY A 47 -11.84 14.75 -1.52
C GLY A 47 -10.62 14.77 -0.63
N LEU A 48 -10.23 13.60 -0.11
CA LEU A 48 -9.11 13.53 0.83
C LEU A 48 -7.80 14.06 0.26
N TRP A 49 -7.55 13.90 -1.04
CA TRP A 49 -6.23 14.22 -1.61
C TRP A 49 -6.27 15.22 -2.76
N GLN A 50 -7.45 15.61 -3.24
CA GLN A 50 -7.59 16.51 -4.37
C GLN A 50 -8.71 17.51 -4.10
N VAL A 51 -8.45 18.78 -4.40
CA VAL A 51 -9.41 19.89 -4.31
C VAL A 51 -9.53 20.58 -5.65
N CYS A 52 -10.72 21.05 -5.97
CA CYS A 52 -11.01 21.80 -7.18
C CYS A 52 -11.55 23.19 -6.84
N PHE A 53 -10.91 24.21 -7.42
CA PHE A 53 -11.30 25.61 -7.31
C PHE A 53 -11.58 26.22 -8.68
N LYS A 54 -12.32 27.32 -8.70
CA LYS A 54 -12.61 28.15 -9.88
C LYS A 54 -12.39 29.61 -9.50
N ASN A 55 -11.28 30.21 -9.93
CA ASN A 55 -10.92 31.60 -9.63
C ASN A 55 -10.93 31.90 -8.13
N PHE A 56 -10.50 30.96 -7.29
CA PHE A 56 -10.39 31.20 -5.85
C PHE A 56 -9.19 32.12 -5.57
N GLU A 57 -9.42 33.18 -4.81
CA GLU A 57 -8.41 34.12 -4.31
C GLU A 57 -8.51 34.15 -2.79
N GLU A 58 -7.40 33.97 -2.09
CA GLU A 58 -7.37 34.03 -0.63
C GLU A 58 -7.32 35.49 -0.17
N PRO A 59 -8.33 36.01 0.56
CA PRO A 59 -8.38 37.43 0.95
C PRO A 59 -7.23 37.88 1.84
N HIS A 60 -6.60 36.95 2.57
CA HIS A 60 -5.54 37.25 3.53
C HIS A 60 -4.13 37.30 2.91
N HIS A 61 -3.95 36.97 1.63
CA HIS A 61 -2.66 36.98 0.96
C HIS A 61 -2.54 38.05 -0.12
N TRP A 62 -1.48 38.87 -0.06
CA TRP A 62 -1.22 40.00 -0.96
C TRP A 62 -0.68 39.63 -2.35
N TYR A 63 -0.81 38.38 -2.79
CA TYR A 63 -0.37 37.95 -4.11
C TYR A 63 -1.61 37.71 -5.00
N ASP A 64 -1.62 38.26 -6.23
CA ASP A 64 -2.69 38.11 -7.23
C ASP A 64 -2.71 36.71 -7.86
N THR A 65 -2.66 35.64 -7.06
CA THR A 65 -2.68 34.26 -7.53
C THR A 65 -4.10 33.70 -7.47
N LYS A 66 -4.68 33.45 -8.64
CA LYS A 66 -5.98 32.77 -8.79
C LYS A 66 -5.79 31.26 -8.87
N PHE A 67 -6.44 30.53 -7.97
CA PHE A 67 -6.46 29.07 -8.00
C PHE A 67 -7.63 28.57 -8.85
N THR A 68 -7.30 27.88 -9.94
CA THR A 68 -8.28 27.32 -10.88
C THR A 68 -7.87 25.89 -11.27
N GLY A 69 -8.86 25.00 -11.32
CA GLY A 69 -8.68 23.60 -11.68
C GLY A 69 -8.62 22.69 -10.45
N CYS A 70 -8.36 21.41 -10.73
CA CYS A 70 -8.28 20.36 -9.72
C CYS A 70 -6.83 19.96 -9.51
N TRP A 71 -6.37 20.03 -8.27
CA TRP A 71 -4.98 19.80 -7.93
C TRP A 71 -4.87 18.97 -6.66
N TRP A 72 -3.74 18.29 -6.52
CA TRP A 72 -3.44 17.52 -5.33
C TRP A 72 -3.21 18.45 -4.14
N VAL A 73 -3.68 18.09 -2.95
CA VAL A 73 -3.72 19.01 -1.79
C VAL A 73 -2.34 19.42 -1.25
N PHE A 74 -1.26 18.69 -1.59
CA PHE A 74 0.12 19.11 -1.29
C PHE A 74 0.93 19.50 -2.53
N GLU A 75 0.26 19.96 -3.58
CA GLU A 75 0.94 20.65 -4.68
C GLU A 75 1.62 21.93 -4.17
N GLU A 76 2.75 22.31 -4.76
CA GLU A 76 3.59 23.43 -4.28
C GLU A 76 2.84 24.77 -4.30
N GLU A 77 1.98 24.98 -5.29
CA GLU A 77 1.14 26.18 -5.43
C GLU A 77 0.19 26.36 -4.23
N TYR A 78 -0.26 25.27 -3.60
CA TYR A 78 -1.18 25.32 -2.46
C TYR A 78 -0.48 25.50 -1.11
N TYR A 79 0.85 25.56 -1.05
CA TYR A 79 1.53 25.84 0.22
C TYR A 79 1.17 27.21 0.80
N ILE A 80 0.75 28.15 -0.04
CA ILE A 80 0.29 29.48 0.39
C ILE A 80 -1.02 29.37 1.19
N ILE A 81 -1.92 28.47 0.82
CA ILE A 81 -3.25 28.30 1.42
C ILE A 81 -3.38 27.03 2.27
N HIS A 82 -2.26 26.41 2.63
CA HIS A 82 -2.22 25.09 3.24
C HIS A 82 -2.96 25.03 4.59
N ASP A 83 -2.76 26.03 5.44
CA ASP A 83 -3.39 26.10 6.78
C ASP A 83 -4.92 26.23 6.70
N PHE A 84 -5.42 26.85 5.62
CA PHE A 84 -6.85 26.97 5.33
C PHE A 84 -7.41 25.68 4.72
N LEU A 85 -6.71 25.11 3.73
CA LEU A 85 -7.15 23.93 3.00
C LEU A 85 -7.14 22.67 3.88
N LEU A 86 -6.15 22.55 4.77
CA LEU A 86 -5.89 21.35 5.58
C LEU A 86 -5.95 21.66 7.08
N PRO A 87 -7.13 22.03 7.61
CA PRO A 87 -7.30 22.23 9.05
C PRO A 87 -7.10 20.92 9.82
N ALA A 88 -6.81 21.02 11.12
CA ALA A 88 -6.46 19.87 11.96
C ALA A 88 -7.50 18.73 11.93
N PHE A 89 -8.80 19.03 11.89
CA PHE A 89 -9.83 18.00 11.81
C PHE A 89 -9.75 17.21 10.50
N PHE A 90 -9.46 17.88 9.38
CA PHE A 90 -9.41 17.25 8.07
C PHE A 90 -8.13 16.43 7.90
N VAL A 91 -6.99 16.92 8.41
CA VAL A 91 -5.75 16.13 8.51
C VAL A 91 -5.95 14.88 9.37
N THR A 92 -6.73 15.00 10.44
CA THR A 92 -7.09 13.86 11.30
C THR A 92 -7.94 12.85 10.55
N THR A 93 -8.96 13.30 9.80
CA THR A 93 -9.75 12.47 8.88
C THR A 93 -8.85 11.73 7.89
N GLN A 94 -7.99 12.44 7.16
CA GLN A 94 -7.05 11.85 6.20
C GLN A 94 -6.18 10.77 6.85
N THR A 95 -5.65 11.04 8.05
CA THR A 95 -4.77 10.12 8.77
C THR A 95 -5.50 8.83 9.16
N PHE A 96 -6.65 8.94 9.83
CA PHE A 96 -7.40 7.77 10.27
C PHE A 96 -8.00 6.98 9.09
N PHE A 97 -8.44 7.65 8.02
CA PHE A 97 -8.90 6.95 6.80
C PHE A 97 -7.75 6.24 6.08
N THR A 98 -6.53 6.78 6.15
CA THR A 98 -5.32 6.10 5.67
C THR A 98 -5.02 4.85 6.49
N PHE A 99 -5.09 4.93 7.83
CA PHE A 99 -4.93 3.74 8.68
C PHE A 99 -6.01 2.69 8.41
N CYS A 100 -7.25 3.10 8.15
CA CYS A 100 -8.33 2.22 7.69
C CYS A 100 -7.93 1.49 6.40
N LEU A 101 -7.56 2.21 5.34
CA LEU A 101 -7.15 1.61 4.06
C LEU A 101 -5.96 0.64 4.22
N VAL A 102 -4.92 1.04 4.95
CA VAL A 102 -3.72 0.22 5.15
C VAL A 102 -4.03 -1.06 5.93
N ALA A 103 -4.79 -0.96 7.03
CA ALA A 103 -5.19 -2.13 7.80
C ALA A 103 -6.07 -3.09 6.98
N LEU A 104 -6.95 -2.55 6.13
CA LEU A 104 -7.78 -3.35 5.23
C LEU A 104 -6.96 -4.03 4.13
N LEU A 105 -5.92 -3.37 3.59
CA LEU A 105 -4.97 -3.98 2.66
C LEU A 105 -4.23 -5.17 3.30
N ILE A 106 -3.72 -4.99 4.52
CA ILE A 106 -3.09 -6.08 5.29
C ILE A 106 -4.08 -7.22 5.52
N CYS A 107 -5.33 -6.90 5.88
CA CYS A 107 -6.39 -7.88 6.06
C CYS A 107 -6.64 -8.71 4.79
N LEU A 108 -6.64 -8.09 3.60
CA LEU A 108 -6.81 -8.80 2.34
C LEU A 108 -5.66 -9.76 2.05
N LEU A 109 -4.41 -9.42 2.41
CA LEU A 109 -3.27 -10.35 2.29
C LEU A 109 -3.49 -11.61 3.14
N PHE A 110 -3.96 -11.45 4.39
CA PHE A 110 -4.31 -12.59 5.23
C PHE A 110 -5.55 -13.35 4.74
N LEU A 111 -6.49 -12.68 4.09
CA LEU A 111 -7.66 -13.32 3.47
C LEU A 111 -7.26 -14.20 2.28
N VAL A 112 -6.27 -13.77 1.48
CA VAL A 112 -5.68 -14.61 0.43
C VAL A 112 -5.07 -15.87 1.04
N ARG A 113 -4.34 -15.76 2.16
CA ARG A 113 -3.85 -16.93 2.90
C ARG A 113 -4.97 -17.85 3.37
N TYR A 114 -6.10 -17.29 3.81
CA TYR A 114 -7.28 -18.04 4.25
C TYR A 114 -7.91 -18.86 3.11
N VAL A 115 -8.01 -18.32 1.89
CA VAL A 115 -8.57 -19.05 0.74
C VAL A 115 -7.74 -20.29 0.37
N CYS A 116 -6.45 -20.27 0.71
CA CYS A 116 -5.47 -21.26 0.26
C CYS A 116 -5.02 -22.22 1.36
N ILE A 117 -5.55 -22.10 2.57
CA ILE A 117 -5.24 -23.00 3.69
C ILE A 117 -6.17 -24.21 3.64
N ASP A 118 -5.65 -25.39 4.03
CA ASP A 118 -6.49 -26.57 4.21
C ASP A 118 -7.36 -26.42 5.49
N ASP A 119 -8.57 -26.95 5.46
CA ASP A 119 -9.55 -26.84 6.54
C ASP A 119 -9.07 -27.43 7.89
N ASP A 120 -8.11 -28.35 7.83
CA ASP A 120 -7.52 -29.05 8.98
C ASP A 120 -6.24 -28.38 9.55
N ASP A 121 -5.82 -27.22 9.01
CA ASP A 121 -4.62 -26.54 9.48
C ASP A 121 -4.78 -26.05 10.95
N PRO A 122 -3.86 -26.42 11.87
CA PRO A 122 -3.95 -26.04 13.27
C PRO A 122 -3.90 -24.52 13.50
N ASN A 123 -3.38 -23.75 12.55
CA ASN A 123 -3.22 -22.30 12.62
C ASN A 123 -4.43 -21.52 12.07
N MET A 124 -5.43 -22.20 11.48
CA MET A 124 -6.64 -21.57 10.94
C MET A 124 -7.31 -20.63 11.95
N ALA A 125 -7.46 -21.07 13.20
CA ALA A 125 -8.07 -20.24 14.24
C ALA A 125 -7.27 -18.96 14.50
N THR A 126 -5.93 -19.05 14.51
CA THR A 126 -5.04 -17.91 14.70
C THR A 126 -5.15 -16.93 13.53
N LEU A 127 -5.16 -17.44 12.30
CA LEU A 127 -5.33 -16.64 11.09
C LEU A 127 -6.63 -15.84 11.12
N LEU A 128 -7.75 -16.47 11.48
CA LEU A 128 -9.04 -15.80 11.58
C LEU A 128 -9.07 -14.71 12.67
N PHE A 129 -8.35 -14.89 13.80
CA PHE A 129 -8.19 -13.82 14.79
C PHE A 129 -7.34 -12.67 14.27
N ILE A 130 -6.30 -12.93 13.48
CA ILE A 130 -5.47 -11.89 12.86
C ILE A 130 -6.31 -11.09 11.86
N VAL A 131 -7.03 -11.77 10.96
CA VAL A 131 -7.93 -11.14 9.97
C VAL A 131 -8.98 -10.28 10.69
N SER A 132 -9.66 -10.83 11.70
CA SER A 132 -10.65 -10.10 12.49
C SER A 132 -10.04 -8.91 13.25
N GLY A 133 -8.80 -9.04 13.74
CA GLY A 133 -8.10 -7.95 14.42
C GLY A 133 -7.79 -6.79 13.49
N PHE A 134 -7.25 -7.06 12.30
CA PHE A 134 -6.95 -6.02 11.30
C PHE A 134 -8.22 -5.39 10.73
N SER A 135 -9.23 -6.19 10.41
CA SER A 135 -10.52 -5.67 9.91
C SER A 135 -11.24 -4.83 10.98
N GLY A 136 -11.17 -5.23 12.25
CA GLY A 136 -11.73 -4.47 13.37
C GLY A 136 -10.98 -3.17 13.65
N PHE A 137 -9.65 -3.17 13.58
CA PHE A 137 -8.84 -1.96 13.69
C PHE A 137 -9.12 -1.00 12.52
N SER A 138 -9.26 -1.53 11.31
CA SER A 138 -9.68 -0.78 10.12
C SER A 138 -11.04 -0.12 10.33
N ALA A 139 -12.04 -0.89 10.77
CA ALA A 139 -13.37 -0.38 11.06
C ALA A 139 -13.38 0.71 12.13
N PHE A 140 -12.61 0.54 13.20
CA PHE A 140 -12.44 1.54 14.25
C PHE A 140 -11.84 2.85 13.73
N CYS A 141 -10.74 2.78 12.97
CA CYS A 141 -10.11 3.97 12.38
C CYS A 141 -11.04 4.65 11.37
N GLY A 142 -11.70 3.86 10.52
CA GLY A 142 -12.69 4.36 9.58
C GLY A 142 -13.83 5.09 10.29
N THR A 143 -14.38 4.52 11.37
CA THR A 143 -15.42 5.16 12.19
C THR A 143 -14.95 6.51 12.73
N ILE A 144 -13.74 6.61 13.28
CA ILE A 144 -13.19 7.89 13.75
C ILE A 144 -13.15 8.91 12.60
N SER A 145 -12.61 8.51 11.45
CA SER A 145 -12.51 9.38 10.28
C SER A 145 -13.86 9.92 9.83
N VAL A 146 -14.87 9.05 9.64
CA VAL A 146 -16.17 9.51 9.14
C VAL A 146 -16.93 10.31 10.19
N VAL A 147 -16.79 10.01 11.48
CA VAL A 147 -17.42 10.81 12.54
C VAL A 147 -16.81 12.21 12.60
N ILE A 148 -15.49 12.34 12.53
CA ILE A 148 -14.83 13.65 12.54
C ILE A 148 -15.24 14.47 11.31
N PHE A 149 -15.19 13.87 10.12
CA PHE A 149 -15.61 14.58 8.92
C PHE A 149 -17.11 14.89 8.91
N GLY A 150 -17.96 13.99 9.40
CA GLY A 150 -19.39 14.25 9.53
C GLY A 150 -19.72 15.36 10.51
N ALA A 151 -18.90 15.57 11.54
CA ALA A 151 -19.11 16.63 12.53
C ALA A 151 -18.60 18.02 12.07
N TYR A 152 -17.54 18.07 11.26
CA TYR A 152 -16.85 19.33 10.92
C TYR A 152 -16.75 19.63 9.42
N GLY A 153 -16.98 18.65 8.55
CA GLY A 153 -16.80 18.75 7.10
C GLY A 153 -17.78 19.72 6.42
N ASP A 154 -18.95 19.94 7.02
CA ASP A 154 -19.95 20.92 6.57
C ASP A 154 -19.97 22.17 7.46
N SER A 155 -18.86 22.45 8.15
CA SER A 155 -18.78 23.61 9.03
C SER A 155 -18.73 24.92 8.23
N ARG A 156 -19.46 25.92 8.72
CA ARG A 156 -19.47 27.31 8.22
C ARG A 156 -18.07 27.95 8.12
N TYR A 157 -17.09 27.42 8.82
CA TYR A 157 -15.76 28.03 8.98
C TYR A 157 -14.66 27.39 8.11
N TRP A 158 -14.96 26.37 7.31
CA TRP A 158 -13.93 25.66 6.54
C TRP A 158 -13.93 26.02 5.06
N MET A 159 -15.03 25.81 4.35
CA MET A 159 -15.08 26.03 2.90
C MET A 159 -15.89 27.29 2.54
N PRO A 160 -15.49 28.03 1.49
CA PRO A 160 -16.25 29.19 1.02
C PRO A 160 -17.64 28.77 0.57
N HIS A 161 -18.61 29.68 0.71
CA HIS A 161 -20.00 29.43 0.33
C HIS A 161 -20.56 28.14 0.94
N TRP A 162 -20.25 27.89 2.21
CA TRP A 162 -20.71 26.71 2.98
C TRP A 162 -22.21 26.42 2.85
N GLU A 163 -23.05 27.46 2.70
CA GLU A 163 -24.51 27.32 2.51
C GLU A 163 -24.90 26.59 1.22
N HIS A 164 -23.99 26.49 0.25
CA HIS A 164 -24.19 25.85 -1.06
C HIS A 164 -23.28 24.64 -1.21
N ASN A 165 -22.67 24.19 -0.11
CA ASN A 165 -21.86 22.98 -0.08
C ASN A 165 -22.68 21.88 0.57
N TYR A 166 -22.52 20.66 0.06
CA TYR A 166 -23.17 19.47 0.60
C TYR A 166 -22.17 18.32 0.67
N ILE A 167 -22.45 17.40 1.57
CA ILE A 167 -21.64 16.20 1.76
C ILE A 167 -21.75 15.31 0.52
N GLY A 168 -20.61 15.06 -0.12
CA GLY A 168 -20.55 14.35 -1.39
C GLY A 168 -20.75 12.84 -1.28
N TRP A 169 -21.00 12.19 -2.41
CA TRP A 169 -21.34 10.76 -2.47
C TRP A 169 -20.18 9.85 -2.06
N SER A 170 -18.92 10.26 -2.23
CA SER A 170 -17.76 9.45 -1.83
C SER A 170 -17.69 9.30 -0.31
N TYR A 171 -18.09 10.34 0.44
CA TYR A 171 -18.23 10.23 1.90
C TYR A 171 -19.36 9.25 2.28
N ALA A 172 -20.50 9.27 1.58
CA ALA A 172 -21.57 8.30 1.84
C ALA A 172 -21.11 6.85 1.62
N LEU A 173 -20.33 6.59 0.56
CA LEU A 173 -19.70 5.29 0.35
C LEU A 173 -18.73 4.90 1.46
N ALA A 174 -17.95 5.86 1.99
CA ALA A 174 -17.09 5.62 3.15
C ALA A 174 -17.93 5.16 4.36
N VAL A 175 -19.00 5.87 4.69
CA VAL A 175 -19.90 5.51 5.81
C VAL A 175 -20.50 4.11 5.63
N ILE A 176 -21.06 3.82 4.45
CA ILE A 176 -21.63 2.50 4.13
C ILE A 176 -20.57 1.40 4.27
N SER A 177 -19.37 1.62 3.73
CA SER A 177 -18.28 0.65 3.80
C SER A 177 -17.88 0.32 5.24
N ILE A 178 -17.84 1.32 6.12
CA ILE A 178 -17.45 1.13 7.53
C ILE A 178 -18.53 0.36 8.29
N LEU A 179 -19.82 0.65 8.05
CA LEU A 179 -20.92 -0.10 8.66
C LEU A 179 -20.90 -1.58 8.23
N LEU A 180 -20.75 -1.85 6.94
CA LEU A 180 -20.63 -3.20 6.41
C LEU A 180 -19.37 -3.92 6.91
N MET A 181 -18.26 -3.19 7.08
CA MET A 181 -17.00 -3.74 7.59
C MET A 181 -17.09 -4.14 9.07
N TRP A 182 -17.87 -3.44 9.89
CA TRP A 182 -18.19 -3.88 11.26
C TRP A 182 -18.96 -5.20 11.27
N ILE A 183 -19.94 -5.36 10.38
CA ILE A 183 -20.72 -6.59 10.23
C ILE A 183 -19.80 -7.75 9.81
N ALA A 184 -18.97 -7.54 8.79
CA ALA A 184 -18.02 -8.55 8.32
C ALA A 184 -17.02 -8.95 9.42
N THR A 185 -16.50 -7.97 10.16
CA THR A 185 -15.59 -8.21 11.29
C THR A 185 -16.24 -9.06 12.37
N ALA A 186 -17.49 -8.78 12.73
CA ALA A 186 -18.21 -9.55 13.73
C ALA A 186 -18.43 -11.01 13.29
N GLN A 187 -18.74 -11.24 12.01
CA GLN A 187 -18.89 -12.58 11.45
C GLN A 187 -17.58 -13.37 11.50
N ILE A 188 -16.47 -12.78 11.05
CA ILE A 188 -15.15 -13.43 11.06
C ILE A 188 -14.69 -13.70 12.49
N PHE A 189 -14.93 -12.76 13.41
CA PHE A 189 -14.61 -12.95 14.82
C PHE A 189 -15.39 -14.12 15.43
N ALA A 190 -16.69 -14.20 15.17
CA ALA A 190 -17.54 -15.29 15.63
C ALA A 190 -17.01 -16.64 15.12
N GLU A 191 -16.65 -16.72 13.84
CA GLU A 191 -16.09 -17.93 13.26
C GLU A 191 -14.72 -18.30 13.88
N ALA A 192 -13.84 -17.32 14.12
CA ALA A 192 -12.57 -17.52 14.80
C ALA A 192 -12.76 -18.15 16.20
N ARG A 193 -13.79 -17.71 16.93
CA ARG A 193 -14.15 -18.27 18.25
C ARG A 193 -14.63 -19.72 18.14
N VAL A 194 -15.44 -20.03 17.13
CA VAL A 194 -15.95 -21.38 16.86
C VAL A 194 -14.79 -22.34 16.52
N HIS A 195 -13.90 -21.96 15.60
CA HIS A 195 -12.71 -22.75 15.27
C HIS A 195 -11.81 -22.99 16.49
N ARG A 196 -11.56 -21.95 17.31
CA ARG A 196 -10.78 -22.11 18.54
C ARG A 196 -11.43 -23.06 19.54
N ALA A 197 -12.77 -23.06 19.63
CA ALA A 197 -13.50 -23.99 20.48
C ALA A 197 -13.45 -25.43 19.96
N LYS A 198 -13.58 -25.64 18.65
CA LYS A 198 -13.40 -26.95 17.99
C LYS A 198 -12.02 -27.53 18.28
N ASN A 199 -10.96 -26.74 18.05
CA ASN A 199 -9.58 -27.18 18.27
C ASN A 199 -9.32 -27.53 19.75
N ARG A 200 -9.92 -26.81 20.70
CA ARG A 200 -9.84 -27.16 22.13
C ARG A 200 -10.51 -28.51 22.45
N ARG A 201 -11.69 -28.77 21.89
CA ARG A 201 -12.43 -30.03 22.08
C ARG A 201 -11.67 -31.22 21.49
N GLU A 202 -11.06 -31.05 20.32
CA GLU A 202 -10.26 -32.11 19.69
C GLU A 202 -9.00 -32.42 20.47
N ARG A 203 -8.29 -31.41 21.00
CA ARG A 203 -7.15 -31.62 21.90
C ARG A 203 -7.55 -32.38 23.15
N GLN A 204 -8.70 -32.04 23.75
CA GLN A 204 -9.24 -32.78 24.91
C GLN A 204 -9.57 -34.24 24.57
N ARG A 205 -10.22 -34.49 23.41
CA ARG A 205 -10.51 -35.86 22.95
C ARG A 205 -9.23 -36.67 22.74
N ARG A 206 -8.22 -36.10 22.07
CA ARG A 206 -6.92 -36.76 21.85
C ARG A 206 -6.21 -37.06 23.16
N ALA A 207 -6.23 -36.14 24.13
CA ALA A 207 -5.68 -36.37 25.46
C ALA A 207 -6.42 -37.49 26.21
N ALA A 208 -7.74 -37.56 26.11
CA ALA A 208 -8.54 -38.63 26.70
C ALA A 208 -8.25 -40.01 26.07
N TYR A 209 -8.15 -40.09 24.75
CA TYR A 209 -7.76 -41.33 24.05
C TYR A 209 -6.33 -41.77 24.41
N GLY A 210 -5.36 -40.85 24.42
CA GLY A 210 -3.99 -41.15 24.78
C GLY A 210 -3.84 -41.65 26.22
N LEU A 211 -4.59 -41.07 27.17
CA LEU A 211 -4.63 -41.57 28.55
C LEU A 211 -5.24 -42.98 28.63
N GLY A 212 -6.31 -43.24 27.87
CA GLY A 212 -6.93 -44.57 27.79
C GLY A 212 -5.98 -45.64 27.25
N GLU A 213 -5.15 -45.31 26.25
CA GLU A 213 -4.15 -46.23 25.70
C GLU A 213 -3.02 -46.55 26.70
N VAL A 214 -2.56 -45.55 27.47
CA VAL A 214 -1.56 -45.76 28.53
C VAL A 214 -2.11 -46.64 29.65
N ILE A 215 -3.37 -46.43 30.04
CA ILE A 215 -4.06 -47.28 31.03
C ILE A 215 -4.20 -48.70 30.49
N SER A 216 -4.53 -48.89 29.21
CA SER A 216 -4.62 -50.23 28.60
C SER A 216 -3.28 -50.96 28.59
N LYS A 217 -2.18 -50.28 28.24
CA LYS A 217 -0.82 -50.88 28.19
C LYS A 217 -0.25 -51.21 29.57
N SER A 218 -0.57 -50.40 30.58
CA SER A 218 -0.22 -50.68 31.98
C SER A 218 -1.07 -51.79 32.61
N GLY A 219 -2.25 -52.08 32.05
CA GLY A 219 -3.04 -53.26 32.42
C GLY A 219 -2.49 -54.59 31.87
N GLU A 220 -1.75 -54.56 30.76
CA GLU A 220 -1.13 -55.76 30.15
C GLU A 220 0.28 -56.04 30.69
N THR A 221 1.01 -55.01 31.13
CA THR A 221 2.26 -55.18 31.88
C THR A 221 1.93 -55.21 33.37
N GLY A 222 1.70 -56.42 33.89
CA GLY A 222 1.36 -56.65 35.30
C GLY A 222 2.48 -56.24 36.27
N GLU A 223 2.65 -54.94 36.49
CA GLU A 223 3.40 -54.39 37.62
C GLU A 223 2.45 -53.68 38.58
N ASN A 224 2.42 -54.20 39.80
CA ASN A 224 1.66 -53.70 40.93
C ASN A 224 2.06 -52.26 41.26
N LEU A 225 1.13 -51.31 41.11
CA LEU A 225 1.22 -50.00 41.77
C LEU A 225 0.76 -50.14 43.22
N PRO A 226 1.56 -49.77 44.23
CA PRO A 226 1.08 -49.67 45.59
C PRO A 226 0.25 -48.39 45.75
N GLY A 227 -0.91 -48.55 46.37
CA GLY A 227 -1.72 -47.42 46.81
C GLY A 227 -1.03 -46.66 47.94
N THR A 228 -1.09 -45.34 47.86
CA THR A 228 -1.07 -44.48 49.05
C THR A 228 -2.01 -43.31 48.83
N SER A 229 -3.02 -43.29 49.68
CA SER A 229 -3.77 -42.12 50.13
C SER A 229 -2.86 -40.94 50.43
N GLY A 230 -3.18 -39.79 49.84
CA GLY A 230 -2.55 -38.50 50.13
C GLY A 230 -3.45 -37.38 49.66
N GLU A 231 -4.27 -36.84 50.57
CA GLU A 231 -4.88 -35.53 50.42
C GLU A 231 -3.79 -34.50 50.10
N VAL A 232 -3.85 -33.91 48.90
CA VAL A 232 -3.17 -32.63 48.63
C VAL A 232 -4.24 -31.58 48.36
N SER A 233 -4.71 -31.00 49.46
CA SER A 233 -5.32 -29.68 49.48
C SER A 233 -4.31 -28.67 48.95
N THR A 234 -4.62 -28.04 47.82
CA THR A 234 -4.00 -26.76 47.43
C THR A 234 -5.08 -25.71 47.26
N LYS A 235 -5.64 -25.27 48.39
CA LYS A 235 -6.02 -23.86 48.54
C LYS A 235 -4.73 -23.07 48.72
N PHE A 236 -4.29 -22.37 47.66
CA PHE A 236 -3.41 -21.22 47.86
C PHE A 236 -4.03 -19.96 47.26
N ASN A 237 -3.88 -18.91 48.05
CA ASN A 237 -4.74 -17.76 48.13
C ASN A 237 -4.37 -16.70 47.09
N ARG A 238 -5.41 -15.99 46.64
CA ARG A 238 -5.34 -14.66 46.05
C ARG A 238 -4.53 -13.75 46.98
N LYS A 239 -3.41 -13.19 46.52
CA LYS A 239 -2.83 -11.99 47.13
C LYS A 239 -2.36 -10.99 46.07
N LYS A 240 -2.92 -9.81 46.26
CA LYS A 240 -2.85 -8.55 45.52
C LYS A 240 -1.57 -7.80 45.90
N ARG A 241 -0.84 -7.30 44.92
CA ARG A 241 0.10 -6.14 44.94
C ARG A 241 0.15 -5.69 43.46
N GLN A 242 -0.38 -4.57 43.00
CA GLN A 242 -0.46 -3.21 43.55
C GLN A 242 0.88 -2.72 44.11
N SER A 243 1.71 -2.26 43.18
CA SER A 243 2.68 -1.17 43.30
C SER A 243 2.58 -0.43 41.96
N GLU A 244 1.78 0.62 41.80
CA GLU A 244 2.15 1.99 42.19
C GLU A 244 3.64 2.28 41.99
N ALA A 245 4.08 2.28 40.74
CA ALA A 245 5.18 3.12 40.30
C ALA A 245 4.60 4.43 39.79
N ARG A 246 4.49 5.38 40.73
CA ARG A 246 4.22 6.80 40.52
C ARG A 246 5.45 7.39 39.81
N PHE A 247 5.45 7.43 38.48
CA PHE A 247 6.43 8.26 37.76
C PHE A 247 5.85 9.66 37.66
N SER A 248 6.29 10.49 38.60
CA SER A 248 6.07 11.93 38.62
C SER A 248 6.50 12.53 37.30
N GLN A 249 5.59 13.28 36.69
CA GLN A 249 5.91 14.42 35.87
C GLN A 249 6.87 15.32 36.66
N THR A 250 8.06 15.54 36.13
CA THR A 250 8.87 16.73 36.41
C THR A 250 9.47 17.16 35.09
N GLY A 251 9.28 18.44 34.80
CA GLY A 251 9.47 19.03 33.49
C GLY A 251 10.91 18.93 32.99
N ALA A 252 11.01 18.80 31.67
CA ALA A 252 12.16 19.24 30.91
C ALA A 252 11.65 19.76 29.56
N PRO A 253 12.31 20.77 29.00
CA PRO A 253 11.64 21.91 28.39
C PRO A 253 11.28 21.70 26.92
N ASN A 254 10.32 22.52 26.50
CA ASN A 254 10.04 22.96 25.14
C ASN A 254 11.19 22.70 24.15
N ARG A 255 11.02 21.68 23.32
CA ARG A 255 11.71 21.54 22.04
C ARG A 255 10.70 21.39 20.92
N GLN A 256 9.70 22.29 20.90
CA GLN A 256 9.16 22.77 19.64
C GLN A 256 10.32 23.35 18.82
N ARG A 257 10.27 23.16 17.49
CA ARG A 257 11.09 23.87 16.49
C ARG A 257 12.46 23.23 16.16
N TRP A 258 12.46 21.97 15.69
CA TRP A 258 13.57 21.41 14.90
C TRP A 258 13.16 20.74 13.58
N TRP A 259 11.87 20.66 13.25
CA TRP A 259 11.38 20.06 11.99
C TRP A 259 11.09 21.04 10.85
N LEU A 260 11.41 22.34 11.02
CA LEU A 260 11.16 23.38 10.02
C LEU A 260 12.44 24.07 9.52
N LYS A 261 13.62 23.47 9.71
CA LYS A 261 14.88 24.04 9.20
C LYS A 261 15.86 22.99 8.68
N SER A 262 15.36 21.97 7.99
CA SER A 262 16.17 21.29 7.00
C SER A 262 15.95 21.96 5.65
N GLU A 263 16.83 22.90 5.33
CA GLU A 263 17.09 23.39 3.97
C GLU A 263 17.42 22.23 2.98
N ALA A 264 17.48 20.98 3.46
CA ALA A 264 17.55 19.74 2.70
C ALA A 264 16.21 19.31 2.05
N SER A 265 15.07 19.89 2.42
CA SER A 265 13.76 19.54 1.83
C SER A 265 13.59 20.00 0.38
N ARG A 266 14.47 20.86 -0.13
CA ARG A 266 14.56 21.15 -1.57
C ARG A 266 15.28 20.05 -2.37
N VAL A 267 15.98 19.09 -1.75
CA VAL A 267 16.81 18.09 -2.47
C VAL A 267 16.07 16.77 -2.76
N THR A 268 14.87 16.56 -2.23
CA THR A 268 14.24 15.21 -2.19
C THR A 268 12.86 15.14 -2.85
N ALA A 269 12.64 15.70 -4.04
CA ALA A 269 11.50 15.24 -4.85
C ALA A 269 11.90 13.91 -5.51
N PRO A 270 11.34 12.74 -5.16
CA PRO A 270 11.91 11.42 -5.46
C PRO A 270 11.71 10.94 -6.90
N TRP A 271 11.32 11.82 -7.83
CA TRP A 271 10.86 11.44 -9.16
C TRP A 271 11.75 11.93 -10.31
N HIS A 272 12.86 12.62 -10.02
CA HIS A 272 13.76 13.17 -11.03
C HIS A 272 14.83 12.16 -11.50
N TRP A 273 14.95 12.01 -12.81
CA TRP A 273 15.98 11.24 -13.50
C TRP A 273 17.18 12.10 -13.89
N ILE A 274 17.00 13.40 -14.13
CA ILE A 274 18.07 14.40 -14.29
C ILE A 274 17.78 15.59 -13.38
N VAL A 275 18.84 16.15 -12.81
CA VAL A 275 18.80 17.36 -11.95
C VAL A 275 19.85 18.34 -12.45
N SER A 276 19.49 19.62 -12.52
CA SER A 276 20.48 20.67 -12.74
C SER A 276 21.11 21.13 -11.43
N ASP A 277 22.39 21.49 -11.44
CA ASP A 277 23.07 22.01 -10.25
C ASP A 277 22.31 23.23 -9.70
N TYR A 278 21.79 23.09 -8.48
CA TYR A 278 20.97 24.13 -7.88
C TYR A 278 21.77 25.41 -7.61
N ARG A 279 23.10 25.32 -7.48
CA ARG A 279 24.01 26.45 -7.22
C ARG A 279 24.14 27.41 -8.39
N ILE A 280 23.70 27.01 -9.58
CA ILE A 280 23.79 27.83 -10.79
C ILE A 280 22.52 28.68 -10.91
N THR A 281 22.64 29.96 -10.61
CA THR A 281 21.53 30.93 -10.60
C THR A 281 20.90 31.17 -11.98
N GLY A 282 21.60 30.84 -13.06
CA GLY A 282 21.10 30.94 -14.45
C GLY A 282 20.69 29.62 -15.11
N ALA A 283 20.56 28.52 -14.35
CA ALA A 283 20.16 27.24 -14.92
C ALA A 283 18.69 27.30 -15.40
N ARG A 284 18.42 26.86 -16.64
CA ARG A 284 17.06 26.85 -17.23
C ARG A 284 16.25 25.63 -16.82
N LEU A 285 16.90 24.47 -16.77
CA LEU A 285 16.33 23.22 -16.26
C LEU A 285 16.46 23.18 -14.74
N GLU A 286 15.46 22.67 -14.05
CA GLU A 286 15.57 22.33 -12.63
C GLU A 286 15.65 20.81 -12.44
N ARG A 287 14.60 20.10 -12.85
CA ARG A 287 14.46 18.65 -12.69
C ARG A 287 13.75 18.06 -13.89
N PHE A 288 14.10 16.83 -14.23
CA PHE A 288 13.48 16.09 -15.32
C PHE A 288 13.13 14.69 -14.81
N GLY A 289 11.84 14.35 -14.75
CA GLY A 289 11.36 12.97 -14.59
C GLY A 289 10.88 12.39 -15.90
N LEU A 290 10.47 11.11 -15.93
CA LEU A 290 9.93 10.52 -17.16
C LEU A 290 8.64 11.20 -17.62
N TRP A 291 7.79 11.64 -16.69
CA TRP A 291 6.43 12.10 -17.00
C TRP A 291 6.16 13.53 -16.57
N ALA A 292 7.05 14.13 -15.80
CA ALA A 292 6.95 15.51 -15.33
C ALA A 292 8.31 16.19 -15.44
N HIS A 293 8.30 17.49 -15.75
CA HIS A 293 9.51 18.29 -15.90
C HIS A 293 9.36 19.60 -15.14
N CYS A 294 10.42 20.04 -14.47
CA CYS A 294 10.51 21.32 -13.79
C CYS A 294 11.52 22.21 -14.48
N PHE A 295 11.10 23.42 -14.83
CA PHE A 295 11.95 24.44 -15.42
C PHE A 295 11.99 25.67 -14.51
N ARG A 296 13.18 26.25 -14.35
CA ARG A 296 13.32 27.58 -13.73
C ARG A 296 12.94 28.68 -14.73
N SER A 297 13.35 28.50 -15.98
CA SER A 297 13.10 29.45 -17.07
C SER A 297 13.47 28.83 -18.43
N LEU A 298 12.59 27.98 -18.97
CA LEU A 298 12.78 27.44 -20.32
C LEU A 298 12.17 28.39 -21.36
N PRO A 299 12.97 29.06 -22.22
CA PRO A 299 12.43 29.82 -23.34
C PRO A 299 11.74 28.87 -24.32
N ASP A 300 10.64 29.31 -24.92
CA ASP A 300 9.94 28.55 -25.95
C ASP A 300 10.89 28.27 -27.14
N PRO A 301 11.26 26.99 -27.42
CA PRO A 301 12.16 26.66 -28.51
C PRO A 301 11.59 26.97 -29.90
N THR A 302 10.26 27.17 -30.00
CA THR A 302 9.56 27.48 -31.25
C THR A 302 9.40 28.98 -31.48
N ASP A 303 9.65 29.82 -30.46
CA ASP A 303 9.57 31.28 -30.54
C ASP A 303 10.97 31.89 -30.74
N GLU A 304 11.23 32.40 -31.94
CA GLU A 304 12.51 33.02 -32.31
C GLU A 304 12.85 34.24 -31.44
N TYR A 305 11.83 34.94 -30.93
CA TYR A 305 12.01 36.13 -30.08
C TYR A 305 12.06 35.82 -28.58
N GLN A 306 11.93 34.55 -28.17
CA GLN A 306 11.96 34.10 -26.77
C GLN A 306 11.08 34.93 -25.83
N ARG A 307 9.86 35.30 -26.27
CA ARG A 307 8.95 36.14 -25.47
C ARG A 307 8.23 35.34 -24.39
N ARG A 308 8.19 34.02 -24.55
CA ARG A 308 7.51 33.08 -23.66
C ARG A 308 8.51 32.20 -22.92
N PHE A 309 8.30 32.05 -21.61
CA PHE A 309 9.07 31.18 -20.74
C PHE A 309 8.16 30.21 -20.00
N PHE A 310 8.61 28.97 -19.88
CA PHE A 310 7.96 27.96 -19.04
C PHE A 310 8.72 27.86 -17.71
N VAL A 311 7.96 28.00 -16.62
CA VAL A 311 8.44 27.95 -15.23
C VAL A 311 7.57 26.99 -14.42
N GLY A 312 8.18 26.32 -13.44
CA GLY A 312 7.54 25.39 -12.54
C GLY A 312 7.57 23.95 -13.04
N CYS A 313 7.01 23.05 -12.23
CA CYS A 313 6.87 21.63 -12.52
C CYS A 313 5.55 21.38 -13.26
N ARG A 314 5.61 20.65 -14.36
CA ARG A 314 4.40 20.31 -15.15
C ARG A 314 4.46 18.89 -15.64
N TRP A 315 3.29 18.26 -15.71
CA TRP A 315 3.13 16.99 -16.37
C TRP A 315 3.25 17.16 -17.90
N ILE A 316 3.82 16.17 -18.57
CA ILE A 316 4.28 16.31 -19.96
C ILE A 316 3.14 16.54 -20.97
N TYR A 317 1.94 16.01 -20.68
CA TYR A 317 0.74 16.26 -21.48
C TYR A 317 -0.25 17.18 -20.76
N ASP A 318 0.24 18.11 -19.94
CA ASP A 318 -0.58 19.16 -19.34
C ASP A 318 -1.42 19.89 -20.42
N PRO A 319 -2.77 19.87 -20.31
CA PRO A 319 -3.65 20.54 -21.26
C PRO A 319 -3.89 22.02 -20.94
N PHE A 320 -3.51 22.49 -19.75
CA PHE A 320 -3.89 23.82 -19.25
C PHE A 320 -2.87 24.91 -19.60
N THR A 321 -1.64 24.51 -19.94
CA THR A 321 -0.57 25.44 -20.29
C THR A 321 -0.56 25.76 -21.78
N THR A 322 -0.95 26.97 -22.14
CA THR A 322 -1.05 27.41 -23.53
C THR A 322 0.30 27.31 -24.26
N GLY A 323 0.36 26.48 -25.32
CA GLY A 323 1.55 26.29 -26.15
C GLY A 323 2.56 25.28 -25.61
N TYR A 324 2.31 24.65 -24.47
CA TYR A 324 3.15 23.56 -23.97
C TYR A 324 3.07 22.30 -24.85
N ASP A 325 1.92 22.10 -25.50
CA ASP A 325 1.68 21.08 -26.51
C ASP A 325 2.61 21.21 -27.73
N LYS A 326 2.94 22.44 -28.13
CA LYS A 326 3.80 22.73 -29.29
C LYS A 326 5.26 22.34 -29.06
N ILE A 327 5.72 22.39 -27.81
CA ILE A 327 7.10 22.05 -27.45
C ILE A 327 7.29 20.58 -27.08
N ARG A 328 6.23 19.76 -27.15
CA ARG A 328 6.29 18.32 -26.80
C ARG A 328 7.33 17.56 -27.61
N GLY A 329 7.50 17.88 -28.90
CA GLY A 329 8.53 17.24 -29.73
C GLY A 329 9.96 17.50 -29.23
N PHE A 330 10.20 18.66 -28.61
CA PHE A 330 11.47 18.98 -27.95
C PHE A 330 11.62 18.26 -26.60
N LEU A 331 10.53 18.18 -25.82
CA LEU A 331 10.52 17.53 -24.51
C LEU A 331 10.59 15.99 -24.61
N LEU A 332 10.06 15.40 -25.67
CA LEU A 332 9.93 13.96 -25.93
C LEU A 332 10.64 13.54 -27.22
N PRO A 333 11.98 13.56 -27.26
CA PRO A 333 12.70 12.97 -28.38
C PRO A 333 12.47 11.44 -28.40
N PRO A 334 12.70 10.77 -29.53
CA PRO A 334 12.39 9.34 -29.71
C PRO A 334 12.96 8.42 -28.63
N PHE A 335 14.16 8.72 -28.11
CA PHE A 335 14.78 7.90 -27.08
C PHE A 335 14.11 8.02 -25.70
N ILE A 336 13.48 9.15 -25.39
CA ILE A 336 12.68 9.29 -24.17
C ILE A 336 11.40 8.50 -24.29
N ILE A 337 10.75 8.54 -25.46
CA ILE A 337 9.57 7.70 -25.73
C ILE A 337 9.94 6.22 -25.59
N ALA A 338 11.09 5.80 -26.12
CA ALA A 338 11.59 4.43 -25.94
C ALA A 338 11.85 4.12 -24.46
N THR A 339 12.51 5.03 -23.72
CA THR A 339 12.76 4.87 -22.27
C THR A 339 11.45 4.70 -21.51
N GLN A 340 10.46 5.56 -21.75
CA GLN A 340 9.13 5.50 -21.16
C GLN A 340 8.43 4.17 -21.45
N PHE A 341 8.44 3.72 -22.71
CA PHE A 341 7.80 2.47 -23.11
C PHE A 341 8.41 1.27 -22.37
N PHE A 342 9.73 1.08 -22.47
CA PHE A 342 10.40 -0.07 -21.87
C PHE A 342 10.31 -0.05 -20.33
N TYR A 343 10.44 1.12 -19.72
CA TYR A 343 10.33 1.25 -18.27
C TYR A 343 8.90 0.99 -17.78
N THR A 344 7.88 1.38 -18.56
CA THR A 344 6.47 1.08 -18.25
C THR A 344 6.18 -0.41 -18.35
N VAL A 345 6.69 -1.08 -19.39
CA VAL A 345 6.60 -2.54 -19.52
C VAL A 345 7.28 -3.23 -18.33
N ALA A 346 8.48 -2.80 -17.95
CA ALA A 346 9.19 -3.33 -16.79
C ALA A 346 8.41 -3.14 -15.48
N PHE A 347 7.80 -1.96 -15.29
CA PHE A 347 6.96 -1.68 -14.13
C PHE A 347 5.74 -2.62 -14.06
N ILE A 348 5.02 -2.80 -15.16
CA ILE A 348 3.86 -3.72 -15.24
C ILE A 348 4.29 -5.16 -14.94
N LEU A 349 5.38 -5.64 -15.54
CA LEU A 349 5.89 -6.99 -15.28
C LEU A 349 6.31 -7.18 -13.82
N THR A 350 6.90 -6.15 -13.19
CA THR A 350 7.26 -6.18 -11.77
C THR A 350 6.02 -6.23 -10.87
N LEU A 351 4.94 -5.52 -11.22
CA LEU A 351 3.65 -5.61 -10.51
C LEU A 351 3.03 -7.01 -10.63
N ILE A 352 3.08 -7.61 -11.81
CA ILE A 352 2.62 -9.00 -12.03
C ILE A 352 3.47 -9.96 -11.17
N ALA A 353 4.79 -9.83 -11.20
CA ALA A 353 5.69 -10.65 -10.38
C ALA A 353 5.41 -10.49 -8.89
N PHE A 354 5.16 -9.27 -8.41
CA PHE A 354 4.77 -9.02 -7.02
C PHE A 354 3.47 -9.74 -6.66
N GLY A 355 2.44 -9.65 -7.50
CA GLY A 355 1.18 -10.39 -7.31
C GLY A 355 1.39 -11.92 -7.28
N LEU A 356 2.22 -12.45 -8.17
CA LEU A 356 2.58 -13.87 -8.19
C LEU A 356 3.41 -14.28 -6.96
N CYS A 357 4.32 -13.44 -6.48
CA CYS A 357 5.08 -13.66 -5.24
C CYS A 357 4.17 -13.65 -4.01
N LEU A 358 3.16 -12.78 -3.97
CA LEU A 358 2.13 -12.80 -2.93
C LEU A 358 1.33 -14.10 -2.99
N LEU A 359 0.91 -14.52 -4.19
CA LEU A 359 0.24 -15.81 -4.37
C LEU A 359 1.15 -16.97 -3.91
N TYR A 360 2.43 -16.96 -4.29
CA TYR A 360 3.40 -17.96 -3.85
C TYR A 360 3.54 -18.00 -2.32
N SER A 361 3.76 -16.84 -1.69
CA SER A 361 4.03 -16.73 -0.25
C SER A 361 2.80 -16.99 0.61
N LEU A 362 1.62 -16.62 0.12
CA LEU A 362 0.37 -16.71 0.88
C LEU A 362 -0.42 -17.98 0.56
N CYS A 363 -0.30 -18.56 -0.63
CA CYS A 363 -1.20 -19.63 -1.06
C CYS A 363 -0.54 -20.98 -1.34
N CYS A 364 0.74 -21.02 -1.70
CA CYS A 364 1.33 -22.24 -2.24
C CYS A 364 2.22 -22.94 -1.21
N GLY A 365 1.73 -24.08 -0.69
CA GLY A 365 2.57 -25.08 -0.04
C GLY A 365 3.30 -25.98 -1.04
N PRO A 366 4.36 -26.70 -0.62
CA PRO A 366 5.17 -27.57 -1.48
C PRO A 366 4.39 -28.76 -2.08
N ASP A 367 3.22 -29.11 -1.54
CA ASP A 367 2.42 -30.26 -1.95
C ASP A 367 1.55 -30.00 -3.20
N GLN A 368 1.51 -28.78 -3.73
CA GLN A 368 0.67 -28.43 -4.88
C GLN A 368 1.33 -28.80 -6.22
N SER A 369 0.57 -29.45 -7.12
CA SER A 369 1.09 -29.94 -8.42
C SER A 369 1.64 -28.85 -9.34
N ARG A 370 1.12 -27.63 -9.26
CA ARG A 370 1.54 -26.46 -10.06
C ARG A 370 2.58 -25.59 -9.36
N TYR A 371 3.05 -25.97 -8.17
CA TYR A 371 4.02 -25.21 -7.37
C TYR A 371 5.27 -24.84 -8.19
N VAL A 372 5.89 -25.83 -8.85
CA VAL A 372 7.09 -25.63 -9.67
C VAL A 372 6.83 -24.71 -10.87
N GLN A 373 5.64 -24.77 -11.47
CA GLN A 373 5.27 -23.92 -12.61
C GLN A 373 5.13 -22.46 -12.20
N LEU A 374 4.55 -22.20 -11.02
CA LEU A 374 4.38 -20.85 -10.49
C LEU A 374 5.73 -20.18 -10.20
N VAL A 375 6.63 -20.87 -9.50
CA VAL A 375 7.98 -20.34 -9.20
C VAL A 375 8.75 -20.05 -10.48
N ARG A 376 8.58 -20.90 -11.51
CA ARG A 376 9.21 -20.69 -12.83
C ARG A 376 8.64 -19.47 -13.54
N ALA A 377 7.33 -19.26 -13.49
CA ALA A 377 6.68 -18.09 -14.05
C ALA A 377 7.18 -16.80 -13.38
N ILE A 378 7.28 -16.77 -12.04
CA ILE A 378 7.84 -15.64 -11.29
C ILE A 378 9.24 -15.31 -11.77
N GLY A 379 10.12 -16.32 -11.84
CA GLY A 379 11.50 -16.13 -12.30
C GLY A 379 11.59 -15.56 -13.71
N LEU A 380 10.81 -16.10 -14.66
CA LEU A 380 10.79 -15.61 -16.05
C LEU A 380 10.26 -14.18 -16.18
N VAL A 381 9.21 -13.83 -15.43
CA VAL A 381 8.63 -12.48 -15.45
C VAL A 381 9.61 -11.45 -14.85
N LEU A 382 10.32 -11.80 -13.77
CA LEU A 382 11.33 -10.91 -13.18
C LEU A 382 12.55 -10.71 -14.11
N LEU A 383 12.98 -11.76 -14.81
CA LEU A 383 14.06 -11.65 -15.80
C LEU A 383 13.66 -10.76 -16.98
N SER A 384 12.44 -10.92 -17.51
CA SER A 384 11.95 -10.06 -18.59
C SER A 384 11.76 -8.61 -18.13
N ALA A 385 11.25 -8.39 -16.91
CA ALA A 385 11.16 -7.07 -16.29
C ALA A 385 12.55 -6.41 -16.17
N GLY A 386 13.54 -7.15 -15.66
CA GLY A 386 14.92 -6.70 -15.54
C GLY A 386 15.55 -6.34 -16.88
N LEU A 387 15.33 -7.14 -17.92
CA LEU A 387 15.83 -6.86 -19.27
C LEU A 387 15.18 -5.60 -19.88
N CYS A 388 13.86 -5.45 -19.76
CA CYS A 388 13.16 -4.24 -20.22
C CYS A 388 13.65 -2.99 -19.49
N ALA A 389 13.80 -3.05 -18.16
CA ALA A 389 14.33 -1.94 -17.37
C ALA A 389 15.79 -1.63 -17.76
N ALA A 390 16.62 -2.64 -18.03
CA ALA A 390 17.99 -2.46 -18.47
C ALA A 390 18.07 -1.69 -19.79
N ILE A 391 17.23 -2.06 -20.77
CA ILE A 391 17.13 -1.34 -22.05
C ILE A 391 16.78 0.13 -21.80
N ALA A 392 15.75 0.41 -20.99
CA ALA A 392 15.34 1.78 -20.68
C ALA A 392 16.47 2.60 -20.03
N VAL A 393 17.11 2.04 -19.00
CA VAL A 393 18.19 2.70 -18.25
C VAL A 393 19.41 2.96 -19.15
N VAL A 394 19.80 2.01 -20.00
CA VAL A 394 20.95 2.16 -20.92
C VAL A 394 20.66 3.19 -22.01
N VAL A 395 19.46 3.16 -22.61
CA VAL A 395 19.03 4.15 -23.61
C VAL A 395 19.05 5.55 -22.99
N PHE A 396 18.51 5.71 -21.79
CA PHE A 396 18.52 6.99 -21.09
C PHE A 396 19.95 7.43 -20.74
N ALA A 397 20.76 6.57 -20.11
CA ALA A 397 22.14 6.90 -19.73
C ALA A 397 22.99 7.38 -20.91
N SER A 398 22.81 6.74 -22.07
CA SER A 398 23.63 7.00 -23.25
C SER A 398 23.24 8.24 -24.06
N LEU A 399 21.99 8.72 -23.92
CA LEU A 399 21.43 9.80 -24.76
C LEU A 399 21.01 11.03 -23.97
N ALA A 400 20.62 10.87 -22.70
CA ALA A 400 19.91 11.92 -21.97
C ALA A 400 20.78 13.12 -21.55
N ASN A 401 22.10 12.94 -21.39
CA ASN A 401 23.03 14.04 -21.09
C ASN A 401 23.90 14.48 -22.28
N ARG A 402 23.45 14.22 -23.52
CA ARG A 402 24.15 14.68 -24.74
C ARG A 402 23.93 16.17 -24.99
N GLN A 403 24.86 16.75 -25.75
CA GLN A 403 24.73 18.14 -26.23
C GLN A 403 23.50 18.26 -27.15
N GLY A 404 22.72 19.33 -26.96
CA GLY A 404 21.65 19.71 -27.90
C GLY A 404 20.21 19.32 -27.52
N TRP A 405 19.99 18.56 -26.44
CA TRP A 405 18.63 18.20 -26.03
C TRP A 405 18.13 18.90 -24.76
N MET A 406 18.91 18.90 -23.67
CA MET A 406 18.54 19.61 -22.44
C MET A 406 19.48 20.79 -22.14
N PRO A 407 18.94 21.97 -21.78
CA PRO A 407 19.77 23.12 -21.42
C PRO A 407 20.69 22.80 -20.25
N GLY A 408 21.90 23.36 -20.28
CA GLY A 408 22.84 23.25 -19.17
C GLY A 408 23.39 21.83 -18.97
N HIS A 409 23.43 20.98 -20.00
CA HIS A 409 23.89 19.58 -19.92
C HIS A 409 25.22 19.38 -19.15
N ARG A 410 26.16 20.33 -19.21
CA ARG A 410 27.44 20.27 -18.47
C ARG A 410 27.26 20.26 -16.96
N ASN A 411 26.16 20.82 -16.47
CA ASN A 411 25.84 20.99 -15.06
C ASN A 411 24.62 20.15 -14.64
N ASN A 412 24.19 19.24 -15.52
CA ASN A 412 23.10 18.33 -15.25
C ASN A 412 23.68 16.98 -14.79
N PHE A 413 23.12 16.44 -13.72
CA PHE A 413 23.52 15.18 -13.10
C PHE A 413 22.37 14.17 -13.13
N PHE A 414 22.70 12.89 -13.11
CA PHE A 414 21.70 11.85 -12.93
C PHE A 414 21.11 11.91 -11.52
N GLY A 415 19.78 11.79 -11.47
CA GLY A 415 18.99 11.88 -10.26
C GLY A 415 18.96 10.61 -9.42
N TRP A 416 18.41 10.72 -8.21
CA TRP A 416 18.22 9.57 -7.31
C TRP A 416 17.26 8.53 -7.88
N SER A 417 16.19 8.95 -8.57
CA SER A 417 15.24 8.01 -9.18
C SER A 417 15.89 7.18 -10.28
N PHE A 418 16.83 7.78 -11.02
CA PHE A 418 17.62 7.07 -12.02
C PHE A 418 18.55 6.04 -11.36
N ALA A 419 19.22 6.41 -10.26
CA ALA A 419 20.04 5.46 -9.51
C ALA A 419 19.22 4.29 -8.94
N LEU A 420 18.02 4.55 -8.42
CA LEU A 420 17.09 3.52 -7.98
C LEU A 420 16.59 2.64 -9.13
N ALA A 421 16.37 3.22 -10.32
CA ALA A 421 16.04 2.47 -11.52
C ALA A 421 17.15 1.49 -11.90
N VAL A 422 18.41 1.94 -11.89
CA VAL A 422 19.60 1.09 -12.10
C VAL A 422 19.66 -0.02 -11.06
N ALA A 423 19.50 0.30 -9.78
CA ALA A 423 19.49 -0.70 -8.70
C ALA A 423 18.36 -1.72 -8.87
N GLY A 424 17.17 -1.25 -9.31
CA GLY A 424 16.02 -2.09 -9.62
C GLY A 424 16.28 -3.08 -10.75
N VAL A 425 17.04 -2.70 -11.78
CA VAL A 425 17.48 -3.63 -12.84
C VAL A 425 18.26 -4.80 -12.25
N PHE A 426 19.28 -4.51 -11.44
CA PHE A 426 20.09 -5.55 -10.81
C PHE A 426 19.28 -6.42 -9.87
N ALA A 427 18.45 -5.81 -9.02
CA ALA A 427 17.61 -6.52 -8.08
C ALA A 427 16.63 -7.48 -8.80
N SER A 428 15.99 -7.04 -9.88
CA SER A 428 15.05 -7.86 -10.66
C SER A 428 15.74 -9.01 -11.37
N ILE A 429 16.92 -8.79 -11.96
CA ILE A 429 17.69 -9.86 -12.62
C ILE A 429 18.17 -10.89 -11.59
N VAL A 430 18.75 -10.44 -10.47
CA VAL A 430 19.21 -11.32 -9.38
C VAL A 430 18.05 -12.12 -8.80
N ALA A 431 16.94 -11.47 -8.45
CA ALA A 431 15.75 -12.14 -7.93
C ALA A 431 15.18 -13.16 -8.93
N GLY A 432 15.04 -12.76 -10.21
CA GLY A 432 14.60 -13.66 -11.27
C GLY A 432 15.48 -14.90 -11.41
N THR A 433 16.81 -14.72 -11.31
CA THR A 433 17.79 -15.81 -11.40
C THR A 433 17.67 -16.76 -10.20
N LEU A 434 17.52 -16.21 -8.99
CA LEU A 434 17.31 -17.01 -7.77
C LEU A 434 16.02 -17.85 -7.85
N PHE A 435 14.92 -17.29 -8.36
CA PHE A 435 13.69 -18.05 -8.57
C PHE A 435 13.87 -19.18 -9.59
N ILE A 436 14.62 -18.96 -10.68
CA ILE A 436 14.93 -20.04 -11.64
C ILE A 436 15.78 -21.12 -10.99
N ILE A 437 16.80 -20.77 -10.20
CA ILE A 437 17.61 -21.75 -9.46
C ILE A 437 16.73 -22.57 -8.51
N GLU A 438 15.84 -21.91 -7.77
CA GLU A 438 14.89 -22.59 -6.88
C GLU A 438 14.00 -23.57 -7.67
N THR A 439 13.57 -23.22 -8.88
CA THR A 439 12.78 -24.15 -9.72
C THR A 439 13.55 -25.41 -10.08
N HIS A 440 14.84 -25.28 -10.40
CA HIS A 440 15.69 -26.43 -10.70
C HIS A 440 15.87 -27.34 -9.49
N ILE A 441 16.07 -26.75 -8.31
CA ILE A 441 16.18 -27.48 -7.04
C ILE A 441 14.88 -28.24 -6.76
N GLN A 442 13.73 -27.58 -6.88
CA GLN A 442 12.43 -28.18 -6.58
C GLN A 442 12.04 -29.27 -7.58
N GLN A 443 12.36 -29.09 -8.87
CA GLN A 443 12.20 -30.14 -9.88
C GLN A 443 13.03 -31.38 -9.58
N ARG A 444 14.26 -31.20 -9.09
CA ARG A 444 15.14 -32.31 -8.71
C ARG A 444 14.55 -33.08 -7.54
N LYS A 445 14.16 -32.39 -6.46
CA LYS A 445 13.49 -33.01 -5.30
C LYS A 445 12.24 -33.79 -5.70
N ALA A 446 11.41 -33.22 -6.58
CA ALA A 446 10.20 -33.89 -7.06
C ALA A 446 10.48 -35.16 -7.88
N ARG A 447 11.57 -35.21 -8.65
CA ARG A 447 12.00 -36.43 -9.35
C ARG A 447 12.51 -37.48 -8.37
N ASP A 448 13.39 -37.09 -7.45
CA ASP A 448 14.00 -38.00 -6.46
C ASP A 448 12.92 -38.68 -5.58
N MET A 449 11.86 -37.96 -5.21
CA MET A 449 10.72 -38.53 -4.48
C MET A 449 9.93 -39.56 -5.29
N LYS A 450 9.67 -39.28 -6.58
CA LYS A 450 8.98 -40.23 -7.49
C LYS A 450 9.80 -41.50 -7.71
N ASP A 451 11.11 -41.35 -7.88
CA ASP A 451 12.02 -42.48 -8.05
C ASP A 451 12.05 -43.35 -6.79
N SER A 452 12.00 -42.74 -5.61
CA SER A 452 11.92 -43.46 -4.33
C SER A 452 10.61 -44.22 -4.18
N GLN A 453 9.46 -43.59 -4.49
CA GLN A 453 8.15 -44.26 -4.48
C GLN A 453 8.09 -45.43 -5.46
N ALA A 454 8.67 -45.27 -6.66
CA ALA A 454 8.75 -46.34 -7.66
C ALA A 454 9.57 -47.53 -7.13
N ARG A 455 10.71 -47.29 -6.48
CA ARG A 455 11.53 -48.34 -5.87
C ARG A 455 10.78 -49.13 -4.80
N PHE A 456 10.07 -48.45 -3.89
CA PHE A 456 9.28 -49.13 -2.86
C PHE A 456 8.17 -50.01 -3.47
N SER A 457 7.45 -49.52 -4.50
CA SER A 457 6.41 -50.33 -5.17
C SER A 457 6.95 -51.59 -5.87
N ILE A 458 8.19 -51.54 -6.36
CA ILE A 458 8.86 -52.69 -6.97
C ILE A 458 9.33 -53.69 -5.90
N GLU A 459 9.72 -53.23 -4.72
CA GLU A 459 10.09 -54.10 -3.60
C GLU A 459 8.85 -54.81 -3.01
N GLU A 460 7.74 -54.09 -2.87
CA GLU A 460 6.48 -54.65 -2.38
C GLU A 460 5.87 -55.68 -3.34
N THR A 461 6.04 -55.53 -4.66
CA THR A 461 5.56 -56.53 -5.64
C THR A 461 6.44 -57.77 -5.77
N LYS A 462 7.65 -57.77 -5.18
CA LYS A 462 8.57 -58.91 -5.17
C LYS A 462 8.48 -59.77 -3.91
N ALA A 463 7.88 -59.25 -2.85
CA ALA A 463 7.54 -59.97 -1.61
C ALA A 463 6.18 -60.67 -1.79
#